data_AF-A0A557WMM3-F1
#
_entry.id   AF-A0A557WMM3-F1
#
_cell.length_a   1.000
_cell.length_b   1.000
_cell.length_c   1.000
_cell.angle_alpha   90.00
_cell.angle_beta   90.00
_cell.angle_gamma   90.00
#
_symmetry.space_group_name_H-M   'P 1'
#
loop_
_entity.id
_entity.type
_entity.pdbx_description
1 polymer ?
#
loop_
_entity_poly.entity_id
_entity_poly.type
_entity_poly.pdbx_seq_one_letter_code
_entity_poly.pdbx_strand_id
1 'polypeptide(L)'
;TYFPYTAKLCINGNEWAKRQAAKAGIGFEALDNGFAAVDDAAGLQAICDRLGPEQIDALLRKWLRILPNPFTDEDEAAGYRYEPSILQAEFSLTQMLDAPVSGRIFFEQVIRDNLDIGRPDHVALIFDRRILNGRKRKTPGRFRTRVITDGVIPSLHVDYKNTKVKQYYKQGRALRTETTINNPHDFGVTKRLTSLPDLRQLGFSANRRLLGVQTISHDPIRGAKAFADLTAPVVTDSGTRIPGLRFGDTRVHALLQALLVHRLLPYGFTNRELRTLIAPLLGTTAEHITAGQMTYDLRRLRAHGLIERIPR
;
A
#
# COMPACT_ATOMS: atom_id res chain seq x y z
N THR A 1 22.91 -39.04 -14.87
CA THR A 1 23.98 -38.65 -13.93
C THR A 1 23.97 -37.14 -13.81
N TYR A 2 23.63 -36.62 -12.63
CA TYR A 2 23.47 -35.18 -12.36
C TYR A 2 24.85 -34.51 -12.29
N PHE A 3 25.05 -33.46 -13.08
CA PHE A 3 26.27 -32.64 -13.01
C PHE A 3 26.19 -31.69 -11.78
N PRO A 4 27.24 -31.56 -10.94
CA PRO A 4 27.07 -31.15 -9.54
C PRO A 4 26.95 -29.64 -9.25
N TYR A 5 26.85 -28.74 -10.23
CA TYR A 5 26.74 -27.31 -9.93
C TYR A 5 25.51 -26.67 -10.58
N THR A 6 24.40 -26.70 -9.86
CA THR A 6 23.27 -25.80 -10.15
C THR A 6 23.68 -24.39 -9.75
N ALA A 7 23.85 -23.50 -10.73
CA ALA A 7 24.12 -22.08 -10.49
C ALA A 7 22.82 -21.26 -10.58
N LYS A 8 22.74 -20.18 -9.80
CA LYS A 8 21.65 -19.20 -9.89
C LYS A 8 22.24 -17.84 -10.20
N LEU A 9 21.84 -17.26 -11.32
CA LEU A 9 22.15 -15.87 -11.65
C LEU A 9 21.08 -14.97 -11.01
N CYS A 10 21.45 -14.27 -9.95
CA CYS A 10 20.57 -13.32 -9.25
C CYS A 10 20.83 -11.90 -9.76
N ILE A 11 19.77 -11.20 -10.18
CA ILE A 11 19.86 -9.85 -10.76
C ILE A 11 18.90 -8.93 -10.02
N ASN A 12 19.41 -7.79 -9.55
CA ASN A 12 18.57 -6.71 -9.03
C ASN A 12 18.39 -5.63 -10.12
N GLY A 13 17.18 -5.57 -10.69
CA GLY A 13 16.86 -4.62 -11.75
C GLY A 13 16.92 -3.15 -11.32
N ASN A 14 16.57 -2.83 -10.08
CA ASN A 14 16.63 -1.45 -9.57
C ASN A 14 18.08 -0.99 -9.39
N GLU A 15 18.95 -1.82 -8.81
CA GLU A 15 20.38 -1.48 -8.67
C GLU A 15 21.05 -1.37 -10.03
N TRP A 16 20.70 -2.24 -10.98
CA TRP A 16 21.15 -2.09 -12.36
C TRP A 16 20.68 -0.75 -12.95
N ALA A 17 19.39 -0.39 -12.80
CA ALA A 17 18.83 0.84 -13.33
C ALA A 17 19.52 2.08 -12.74
N LYS A 18 19.80 2.11 -11.43
CA LYS A 18 20.55 3.20 -10.78
C LYS A 18 21.95 3.37 -11.38
N ARG A 19 22.65 2.26 -11.62
CA ARG A 19 23.98 2.29 -12.25
C ARG A 19 23.92 2.80 -13.68
N GLN A 20 22.88 2.45 -14.44
CA GLN A 20 22.69 2.99 -15.78
C GLN A 20 22.28 4.47 -15.77
N ALA A 21 21.42 4.89 -14.84
CA ALA A 21 21.01 6.29 -14.67
C ALA A 21 22.22 7.18 -14.36
N ALA A 22 23.07 6.76 -13.42
CA ALA A 22 24.33 7.47 -13.11
C ALA A 22 25.26 7.58 -14.33
N LYS A 23 25.38 6.51 -15.14
CA LYS A 23 26.17 6.54 -16.40
C LYS A 23 25.57 7.47 -17.45
N ALA A 24 24.25 7.59 -17.48
CA ALA A 24 23.52 8.47 -18.39
C ALA A 24 23.47 9.92 -17.90
N GLY A 25 24.02 10.23 -16.71
CA GLY A 25 23.97 11.57 -16.12
C GLY A 25 22.59 11.96 -15.59
N ILE A 26 21.69 11.01 -15.37
CA ILE A 26 20.36 11.27 -14.79
C ILE A 26 20.50 11.31 -13.27
N GLY A 27 20.24 12.46 -12.65
CA GLY A 27 20.22 12.60 -11.19
C GLY A 27 19.02 11.91 -10.55
N PHE A 28 19.21 11.34 -9.37
CA PHE A 28 18.17 10.66 -8.60
C PHE A 28 18.46 10.61 -7.09
N GLU A 29 17.39 10.53 -6.29
CA GLU A 29 17.43 10.17 -4.87
C GLU A 29 17.06 8.69 -4.73
N ALA A 30 17.86 7.89 -4.03
CA ALA A 30 17.60 6.46 -3.86
C ALA A 30 16.56 6.17 -2.75
N LEU A 31 15.70 5.18 -2.98
CA LEU A 31 14.75 4.64 -1.99
C LEU A 31 15.09 3.19 -1.63
N ASP A 32 16.29 2.95 -1.08
CA ASP A 32 16.83 1.59 -0.90
C ASP A 32 16.66 0.80 -2.23
N ASN A 33 15.90 -0.29 -2.30
CA ASN A 33 15.57 -0.98 -3.55
C ASN A 33 14.50 -0.22 -4.38
N GLY A 34 14.81 1.00 -4.83
CA GLY A 34 13.94 1.88 -5.63
C GLY A 34 14.49 3.30 -5.80
N PHE A 35 13.63 4.19 -6.32
CA PHE A 35 13.92 5.61 -6.56
C PHE A 35 12.90 6.47 -5.81
N ALA A 36 13.38 7.46 -5.04
CA ALA A 36 12.55 8.42 -4.31
C ALA A 36 12.26 9.68 -5.15
N ALA A 37 13.23 10.10 -5.96
CA ALA A 37 13.12 11.19 -6.92
C ALA A 37 14.05 10.92 -8.12
N VAL A 38 13.72 11.47 -9.29
CA VAL A 38 14.51 11.36 -10.51
C VAL A 38 14.30 12.60 -11.37
N ASP A 39 15.37 13.10 -11.97
CA ASP A 39 15.33 14.31 -12.81
C ASP A 39 14.64 14.06 -14.16
N ASP A 40 14.85 12.87 -14.74
CA ASP A 40 14.24 12.41 -15.99
C ASP A 40 13.58 11.04 -15.80
N ALA A 41 12.29 11.05 -15.46
CA ALA A 41 11.50 9.84 -15.28
C ALA A 41 11.32 9.05 -16.58
N ALA A 42 11.22 9.71 -17.74
CA ALA A 42 11.05 9.06 -19.02
C ALA A 42 12.34 8.36 -19.46
N GLY A 43 13.48 9.03 -19.31
CA GLY A 43 14.80 8.44 -19.53
C GLY A 43 15.08 7.26 -18.59
N LEU A 44 14.73 7.37 -17.31
CA LEU A 44 14.85 6.25 -16.38
C LEU A 44 13.94 5.07 -16.79
N GLN A 45 12.71 5.32 -17.23
CA GLN A 45 11.83 4.26 -17.70
C GLN A 45 12.41 3.56 -18.93
N ALA A 46 12.93 4.33 -19.91
CA ALA A 46 13.62 3.77 -21.06
C ALA A 46 14.85 2.94 -20.66
N ILE A 47 15.61 3.36 -19.64
CA ILE A 47 16.69 2.57 -19.06
C ILE A 47 16.15 1.23 -18.53
N CYS A 48 15.14 1.25 -17.68
CA CYS A 48 14.53 0.04 -17.11
C CYS A 48 14.01 -0.90 -18.21
N ASP A 49 13.47 -0.36 -19.28
CA ASP A 49 12.93 -1.13 -20.40
C ASP A 49 14.00 -1.87 -21.19
N ARG A 50 15.24 -1.38 -21.21
CA ARG A 50 16.38 -2.06 -21.83
C ARG A 50 16.87 -3.30 -21.09
N LEU A 51 16.46 -3.56 -19.84
CA LEU A 51 16.86 -4.79 -19.17
C LEU A 51 16.00 -5.96 -19.69
N GLY A 52 16.56 -6.73 -20.62
CA GLY A 52 15.90 -7.83 -21.30
C GLY A 52 16.71 -9.13 -21.33
N PRO A 53 16.20 -10.15 -22.05
CA PRO A 53 16.87 -11.44 -22.24
C PRO A 53 18.32 -11.31 -22.69
N GLU A 54 18.62 -10.39 -23.60
CA GLU A 54 19.93 -10.23 -24.21
C GLU A 54 20.97 -9.75 -23.19
N GLN A 55 20.63 -8.77 -22.34
CA GLN A 55 21.55 -8.26 -21.31
C GLN A 55 21.79 -9.32 -20.23
N ILE A 56 20.77 -10.11 -19.90
CA ILE A 56 20.85 -11.18 -18.91
C ILE A 56 21.71 -12.35 -19.45
N ASP A 57 21.49 -12.77 -20.69
CA ASP A 57 22.32 -13.80 -21.33
C ASP A 57 23.76 -13.31 -21.47
N ALA A 58 24.00 -12.09 -21.94
CA ALA A 58 25.34 -11.52 -22.03
C ALA A 58 26.07 -11.49 -20.67
N LEU A 59 25.37 -11.20 -19.58
CA LEU A 59 25.91 -11.29 -18.23
C LEU A 59 26.27 -12.73 -17.85
N LEU A 60 25.40 -13.70 -18.15
CA LEU A 60 25.69 -15.12 -17.95
C LEU A 60 26.92 -15.56 -18.74
N ARG A 61 26.98 -15.25 -20.05
CA ARG A 61 28.12 -15.59 -20.93
C ARG A 61 29.43 -14.95 -20.45
N LYS A 62 29.38 -13.73 -19.88
CA LYS A 62 30.55 -13.12 -19.25
C LYS A 62 31.08 -13.99 -18.12
N TRP A 63 30.22 -14.45 -17.22
CA TRP A 63 30.63 -15.26 -16.07
C TRP A 63 31.07 -16.67 -16.46
N LEU A 64 30.39 -17.31 -17.42
CA LEU A 64 30.78 -18.64 -17.91
C LEU A 64 32.17 -18.66 -18.55
N ARG A 65 32.65 -17.54 -19.10
CA ARG A 65 34.04 -17.41 -19.61
C ARG A 65 35.09 -17.27 -18.50
N ILE A 66 34.69 -16.92 -17.28
CA ILE A 66 35.59 -16.68 -16.15
C ILE A 66 35.60 -17.87 -15.20
N LEU A 67 34.43 -18.47 -14.99
CA LEU A 67 34.23 -19.59 -14.08
C LEU A 67 34.64 -20.92 -14.74
N PRO A 68 35.06 -21.93 -13.95
CA PRO A 68 35.32 -23.27 -14.48
C PRO A 68 34.10 -23.80 -15.26
N ASN A 69 34.31 -24.11 -16.54
CA ASN A 69 33.29 -24.65 -17.43
C ASN A 69 33.61 -26.12 -17.72
N PRO A 70 32.67 -27.06 -17.53
CA PRO A 70 32.91 -28.47 -17.84
C PRO A 70 32.95 -28.78 -19.34
N PHE A 71 32.42 -27.88 -20.18
CA PHE A 71 32.47 -28.03 -21.62
C PHE A 71 33.79 -27.47 -22.15
N THR A 72 34.44 -28.24 -23.02
CA THR A 72 35.59 -27.80 -23.80
C THR A 72 35.14 -26.88 -24.94
N ASP A 73 36.09 -26.19 -25.59
CA ASP A 73 35.79 -25.39 -26.77
C ASP A 73 35.18 -26.24 -27.91
N GLU A 74 35.58 -27.52 -28.03
CA GLU A 74 35.01 -28.47 -28.99
C GLU A 74 33.56 -28.82 -28.64
N ASP A 75 33.24 -29.03 -27.36
CA ASP A 75 31.87 -29.27 -26.89
C ASP A 75 30.97 -28.05 -27.16
N GLU A 76 31.46 -26.84 -26.90
CA GLU A 76 30.70 -25.61 -27.17
C GLU A 76 30.49 -25.36 -28.67
N ALA A 77 31.45 -25.76 -29.51
CA ALA A 77 31.35 -25.74 -30.96
C ALA A 77 30.34 -26.79 -31.48
N ALA A 78 30.26 -27.95 -30.81
CA ALA A 78 29.27 -28.99 -31.06
C ALA A 78 27.87 -28.65 -30.51
N GLY A 79 27.72 -27.53 -29.79
CA GLY A 79 26.43 -27.02 -29.31
C GLY A 79 26.08 -27.35 -27.86
N TYR A 80 26.98 -27.99 -27.10
CA TYR A 80 26.79 -28.22 -25.68
C TYR A 80 26.96 -26.91 -24.90
N ARG A 81 25.84 -26.24 -24.60
CA ARG A 81 25.83 -24.93 -23.95
C ARG A 81 24.80 -24.86 -22.83
N TYR A 82 25.08 -24.01 -21.85
CA TYR A 82 24.10 -23.65 -20.83
C TYR A 82 22.97 -22.80 -21.42
N GLU A 83 21.72 -23.24 -21.22
CA GLU A 83 20.51 -22.45 -21.45
C GLU A 83 19.94 -21.94 -20.11
N PRO A 84 19.78 -20.62 -19.93
CA PRO A 84 19.16 -20.07 -18.74
C PRO A 84 17.65 -20.32 -18.72
N SER A 85 17.14 -20.64 -17.52
CA SER A 85 15.71 -20.67 -17.24
C SER A 85 15.36 -19.73 -16.08
N ILE A 86 14.18 -19.14 -16.15
CA ILE A 86 13.65 -18.22 -15.15
C ILE A 86 13.10 -19.04 -13.99
N LEU A 87 13.85 -19.05 -12.89
CA LEU A 87 13.43 -19.68 -11.63
C LEU A 87 12.39 -18.82 -10.89
N GLN A 88 12.62 -17.52 -10.85
CA GLN A 88 11.78 -16.52 -10.19
C GLN A 88 11.97 -15.18 -10.89
N ALA A 89 10.88 -14.44 -11.11
CA ALA A 89 10.92 -13.07 -11.62
C ALA A 89 10.06 -12.16 -10.74
N GLU A 90 10.57 -10.98 -10.41
CA GLU A 90 9.88 -9.99 -9.59
C GLU A 90 9.71 -8.69 -10.36
N PHE A 91 8.47 -8.20 -10.38
CA PHE A 91 8.10 -6.97 -11.10
C PHE A 91 7.47 -6.01 -10.12
N SER A 92 8.06 -4.83 -9.98
CA SER A 92 7.68 -3.89 -8.95
C SER A 92 7.18 -2.57 -9.53
N LEU A 93 6.10 -2.05 -8.94
CA LEU A 93 5.61 -0.70 -9.13
C LEU A 93 5.77 0.05 -7.79
N THR A 94 6.50 1.14 -7.79
CA THR A 94 6.70 2.00 -6.60
C THR A 94 6.09 3.36 -6.89
N GLN A 95 5.15 3.79 -6.05
CA GLN A 95 4.49 5.09 -6.17
C GLN A 95 4.89 5.94 -4.97
N MET A 96 5.57 7.05 -5.24
CA MET A 96 5.91 8.04 -4.22
C MET A 96 4.67 8.82 -3.82
N LEU A 97 4.49 9.03 -2.51
CA LEU A 97 3.41 9.83 -1.98
C LEU A 97 3.95 11.19 -1.53
N ASP A 98 3.19 12.23 -1.83
CA ASP A 98 3.46 13.62 -1.47
C ASP A 98 3.26 13.90 0.02
N ALA A 99 2.31 13.20 0.65
CA ALA A 99 2.01 13.29 2.08
C ALA A 99 2.22 11.94 2.78
N PRO A 100 3.44 11.66 3.31
CA PRO A 100 3.79 10.35 3.85
C PRO A 100 2.91 9.86 5.01
N VAL A 101 2.41 10.77 5.86
CA VAL A 101 1.51 10.41 6.97
C VAL A 101 0.14 9.99 6.43
N SER A 102 -0.42 10.75 5.49
CA SER A 102 -1.67 10.42 4.81
C SER A 102 -1.56 9.09 4.06
N GLY A 103 -0.39 8.82 3.46
CA GLY A 103 -0.09 7.55 2.79
C GLY A 103 -0.17 6.34 3.71
N ARG A 104 0.31 6.46 4.95
CA ARG A 104 0.18 5.39 5.96
C ARG A 104 -1.28 5.15 6.31
N ILE A 105 -2.02 6.22 6.61
CA ILE A 105 -3.46 6.16 6.95
C ILE A 105 -4.25 5.49 5.81
N PHE A 106 -3.97 5.92 4.58
CA PHE A 106 -4.56 5.34 3.38
C PHE A 106 -4.26 3.85 3.27
N PHE A 107 -3.00 3.44 3.38
CA PHE A 107 -2.64 2.03 3.20
C PHE A 107 -3.18 1.12 4.32
N GLU A 108 -3.23 1.60 5.56
CA GLU A 108 -3.88 0.88 6.65
C GLU A 108 -5.39 0.67 6.37
N GLN A 109 -6.06 1.66 5.77
CA GLN A 109 -7.45 1.52 5.35
C GLN A 109 -7.59 0.53 4.17
N VAL A 110 -6.69 0.58 3.19
CA VAL A 110 -6.65 -0.40 2.09
C VAL A 110 -6.55 -1.82 2.62
N ILE A 111 -5.69 -2.07 3.63
CA ILE A 111 -5.60 -3.41 4.24
C ILE A 111 -6.94 -3.82 4.87
N ARG A 112 -7.57 -2.93 5.64
CA ARG A 112 -8.84 -3.23 6.35
C ARG A 112 -9.98 -3.57 5.40
N ASP A 113 -10.14 -2.79 4.33
CA ASP A 113 -11.27 -2.93 3.40
C ASP A 113 -11.07 -4.04 2.35
N ASN A 114 -9.85 -4.59 2.23
CA ASN A 114 -9.51 -5.56 1.19
C ASN A 114 -8.94 -6.87 1.76
N LEU A 115 -9.36 -7.27 2.97
CA LEU A 115 -8.90 -8.54 3.58
C LEU A 115 -9.33 -9.78 2.78
N ASP A 116 -10.33 -9.66 1.91
CA ASP A 116 -10.85 -10.74 1.08
C ASP A 116 -10.41 -10.67 -0.40
N ILE A 117 -9.47 -9.77 -0.73
CA ILE A 117 -8.94 -9.56 -2.09
C ILE A 117 -8.34 -10.82 -2.75
N GLY A 118 -7.97 -11.82 -1.95
CA GLY A 118 -7.49 -13.12 -2.40
C GLY A 118 -8.58 -14.14 -2.68
N ARG A 119 -9.87 -13.76 -2.63
CA ARG A 119 -10.98 -14.62 -3.07
C ARG A 119 -10.91 -14.88 -4.58
N PRO A 120 -11.42 -16.04 -5.06
CA PRO A 120 -11.31 -16.46 -6.45
C PRO A 120 -11.72 -15.43 -7.51
N ASP A 121 -12.79 -14.68 -7.27
CA ASP A 121 -13.32 -13.64 -8.15
C ASP A 121 -12.40 -12.41 -8.26
N HIS A 122 -11.87 -11.92 -7.14
CA HIS A 122 -10.86 -10.85 -7.17
C HIS A 122 -9.53 -11.32 -7.76
N VAL A 123 -9.09 -12.53 -7.44
CA VAL A 123 -7.90 -13.15 -8.04
C VAL A 123 -8.06 -13.28 -9.55
N ALA A 124 -9.25 -13.61 -10.05
CA ALA A 124 -9.53 -13.65 -11.48
C ALA A 124 -9.26 -12.30 -12.15
N LEU A 125 -9.67 -11.20 -11.50
CA LEU A 125 -9.46 -9.83 -11.99
C LEU A 125 -7.99 -9.38 -11.89
N ILE A 126 -7.29 -9.73 -10.81
CA ILE A 126 -5.89 -9.34 -10.58
C ILE A 126 -4.94 -10.06 -11.52
N PHE A 127 -5.20 -11.33 -11.84
CA PHE A 127 -4.31 -12.17 -12.65
C PHE A 127 -4.79 -12.45 -14.07
N ASP A 128 -6.02 -12.03 -14.43
CA ASP A 128 -6.65 -12.14 -15.76
C ASP A 128 -6.85 -13.61 -16.12
N ARG A 129 -7.46 -14.32 -15.17
CA ARG A 129 -7.62 -15.76 -15.25
C ARG A 129 -9.01 -16.14 -14.84
N ARG A 130 -9.65 -16.96 -15.67
CA ARG A 130 -10.93 -17.54 -15.31
C ARG A 130 -10.72 -18.54 -14.17
N ILE A 131 -11.23 -18.22 -12.98
CA ILE A 131 -11.25 -19.14 -11.85
C ILE A 131 -12.60 -19.84 -11.80
N LEU A 132 -12.59 -21.15 -11.98
CA LEU A 132 -13.77 -21.99 -11.94
C LEU A 132 -13.93 -22.56 -10.53
N ASN A 133 -15.07 -22.29 -9.89
CA ASN A 133 -15.38 -22.77 -8.54
C ASN A 133 -16.34 -23.99 -8.53
N GLY A 134 -16.68 -24.53 -9.71
CA GLY A 134 -17.63 -25.63 -9.84
C GLY A 134 -17.07 -26.98 -9.39
N ARG A 135 -17.95 -27.87 -8.90
CA ARG A 135 -17.60 -29.19 -8.34
C ARG A 135 -16.84 -30.11 -9.31
N LYS A 136 -17.14 -30.05 -10.61
CA LYS A 136 -16.55 -30.94 -11.64
C LYS A 136 -15.34 -30.35 -12.39
N ARG A 137 -15.16 -29.03 -12.38
CA ARG A 137 -14.10 -28.32 -13.13
C ARG A 137 -13.54 -27.19 -12.28
N LYS A 138 -13.05 -27.51 -11.07
CA LYS A 138 -12.46 -26.52 -10.18
C LYS A 138 -11.06 -26.14 -10.68
N THR A 139 -10.73 -24.86 -10.74
CA THR A 139 -9.35 -24.42 -10.99
C THR A 139 -8.48 -24.87 -9.81
N PRO A 140 -7.50 -25.77 -10.01
CA PRO A 140 -6.63 -26.22 -8.94
C PRO A 140 -5.67 -25.09 -8.54
N GLY A 141 -5.34 -25.03 -7.25
CA GLY A 141 -4.40 -24.05 -6.73
C GLY A 141 -4.83 -23.43 -5.42
N ARG A 142 -3.90 -22.66 -4.85
CA ARG A 142 -4.14 -21.87 -3.64
C ARG A 142 -4.43 -20.43 -4.04
N PHE A 143 -5.51 -19.90 -3.50
CA PHE A 143 -5.92 -18.49 -3.60
C PHE A 143 -6.18 -18.00 -2.20
N ARG A 144 -5.49 -16.94 -1.75
CA ARG A 144 -5.71 -16.38 -0.42
C ARG A 144 -5.15 -14.96 -0.29
N THR A 145 -5.69 -14.23 0.67
CA THR A 145 -5.09 -13.03 1.24
C THR A 145 -4.25 -13.41 2.46
N ARG A 146 -3.15 -12.70 2.69
CA ARG A 146 -2.50 -12.65 4.00
C ARG A 146 -2.13 -11.21 4.33
N VAL A 147 -2.25 -10.86 5.60
CA VAL A 147 -1.61 -9.67 6.15
C VAL A 147 -0.42 -10.14 6.97
N ILE A 148 0.77 -9.66 6.62
CA ILE A 148 2.01 -9.98 7.35
C ILE A 148 2.61 -8.67 7.84
N THR A 149 2.84 -8.59 9.14
CA THR A 149 3.46 -7.42 9.78
C THR A 149 4.91 -7.74 10.08
N ASP A 150 5.82 -6.93 9.54
CA ASP A 150 7.24 -6.94 9.89
C ASP A 150 7.55 -5.69 10.72
N GLY A 151 7.91 -5.89 11.99
CA GLY A 151 7.94 -4.81 12.99
C GLY A 151 6.58 -4.11 13.10
N VAL A 152 6.50 -2.88 12.60
CA VAL A 152 5.29 -2.04 12.60
C VAL A 152 4.70 -1.82 11.21
N ILE A 153 5.28 -2.43 10.18
CA ILE A 153 4.89 -2.23 8.78
C ILE A 153 4.07 -3.43 8.31
N PRO A 154 2.73 -3.30 8.21
CA PRO A 154 1.91 -4.35 7.63
C PRO A 154 2.13 -4.42 6.12
N SER A 155 1.90 -5.61 5.56
CA SER A 155 1.93 -5.85 4.13
C SER A 155 0.78 -6.75 3.72
N LEU A 156 0.14 -6.41 2.60
CA LEU A 156 -0.95 -7.17 1.98
C LEU A 156 -0.36 -8.15 0.96
N HIS A 157 -0.70 -9.42 1.07
CA HIS A 157 -0.22 -10.48 0.18
C HIS A 157 -1.42 -11.13 -0.49
N VAL A 158 -1.36 -11.26 -1.81
CA VAL A 158 -2.37 -11.96 -2.62
C VAL A 158 -1.68 -13.11 -3.34
N ASP A 159 -2.04 -14.34 -3.00
CA ASP A 159 -1.44 -15.54 -3.60
C ASP A 159 -2.36 -16.06 -4.74
N TYR A 160 -1.78 -16.33 -5.92
CA TYR A 160 -2.37 -17.11 -7.01
C TYR A 160 -1.41 -18.22 -7.40
N LYS A 161 -1.72 -19.46 -6.97
CA LYS A 161 -0.84 -20.63 -7.18
C LYS A 161 0.59 -20.35 -6.70
N ASN A 162 1.58 -20.33 -7.59
CA ASN A 162 2.99 -20.04 -7.27
C ASN A 162 3.39 -18.59 -7.52
N THR A 163 2.41 -17.72 -7.79
CA THR A 163 2.59 -16.29 -7.97
C THR A 163 2.03 -15.55 -6.76
N LYS A 164 2.69 -14.48 -6.37
CA LYS A 164 2.27 -13.67 -5.24
C LYS A 164 2.41 -12.19 -5.57
N VAL A 165 1.39 -11.42 -5.25
CA VAL A 165 1.51 -9.96 -5.16
C VAL A 165 1.74 -9.58 -3.69
N LYS A 166 2.72 -8.71 -3.43
CA LYS A 166 2.97 -8.09 -2.13
C LYS A 166 2.80 -6.58 -2.28
N GLN A 167 1.94 -5.99 -1.46
CA GLN A 167 1.80 -4.55 -1.36
C GLN A 167 2.13 -4.08 0.06
N TYR A 168 2.90 -3.01 0.19
CA TYR A 168 3.33 -2.50 1.49
C TYR A 168 3.76 -1.03 1.42
N TYR A 169 3.84 -0.42 2.60
CA TYR A 169 4.30 0.95 2.75
C TYR A 169 5.81 1.00 2.94
N LYS A 170 6.54 1.27 1.85
CA LYS A 170 8.00 1.24 1.81
C LYS A 170 8.57 2.52 2.42
N GLN A 171 9.46 2.34 3.41
CA GLN A 171 10.21 3.40 4.10
C GLN A 171 9.35 4.56 4.61
N GLY A 172 8.08 4.30 4.90
CA GLY A 172 7.15 5.33 5.38
C GLY A 172 6.84 6.44 4.37
N ARG A 173 7.16 6.28 3.08
CA ARG A 173 7.00 7.34 2.04
C ARG A 173 6.37 6.88 0.73
N ALA A 174 6.41 5.58 0.42
CA ALA A 174 5.99 5.08 -0.89
C ALA A 174 5.09 3.84 -0.78
N LEU A 175 4.13 3.72 -1.68
CA LEU A 175 3.36 2.49 -1.86
C LEU A 175 4.09 1.60 -2.86
N ARG A 176 4.52 0.41 -2.42
CA ARG A 176 5.17 -0.57 -3.28
C ARG A 176 4.22 -1.73 -3.53
N THR A 177 3.99 -2.05 -4.79
CA THR A 177 3.28 -3.26 -5.24
C THR A 177 4.23 -4.12 -6.08
N GLU A 178 4.46 -5.35 -5.67
CA GLU A 178 5.42 -6.26 -6.31
C GLU A 178 4.76 -7.60 -6.63
N THR A 179 4.89 -8.07 -7.87
CA THR A 179 4.46 -9.41 -8.27
C THR A 179 5.69 -10.31 -8.42
N THR A 180 5.75 -11.38 -7.64
CA THR A 180 6.74 -12.45 -7.75
C THR A 180 6.12 -13.65 -8.46
N ILE A 181 6.68 -14.07 -9.59
CA ILE A 181 6.27 -15.24 -10.37
C ILE A 181 7.33 -16.34 -10.19
N ASN A 182 6.99 -17.43 -9.50
CA ASN A 182 7.89 -18.59 -9.34
C ASN A 182 7.62 -19.71 -10.35
N ASN A 183 6.45 -19.71 -11.01
CA ASN A 183 6.12 -20.70 -12.02
C ASN A 183 5.35 -20.08 -13.21
N PRO A 184 6.05 -19.72 -14.30
CA PRO A 184 5.45 -19.22 -15.54
C PRO A 184 4.33 -20.11 -16.12
N HIS A 185 4.39 -21.43 -15.90
CA HIS A 185 3.37 -22.36 -16.40
C HIS A 185 1.97 -22.11 -15.80
N ASP A 186 1.87 -21.46 -14.64
CA ASP A 186 0.58 -21.05 -14.06
C ASP A 186 -0.21 -20.09 -14.97
N PHE A 187 0.50 -19.47 -15.92
CA PHE A 187 -0.03 -18.56 -16.94
C PHE A 187 0.05 -19.11 -18.37
N GLY A 188 0.52 -20.33 -18.58
CA GLY A 188 0.75 -20.90 -19.91
C GLY A 188 2.04 -20.42 -20.58
N VAL A 189 2.96 -19.81 -19.83
CA VAL A 189 4.24 -19.29 -20.33
C VAL A 189 5.37 -20.27 -20.01
N THR A 190 6.40 -20.34 -20.86
CA THR A 190 7.56 -21.22 -20.63
C THR A 190 8.54 -20.61 -19.62
N LYS A 191 9.45 -21.43 -19.09
CA LYS A 191 10.54 -20.96 -18.22
C LYS A 191 11.76 -20.43 -18.98
N ARG A 192 11.76 -20.40 -20.32
CA ARG A 192 12.91 -19.92 -21.10
C ARG A 192 13.12 -18.42 -20.82
N LEU A 193 14.38 -17.97 -20.86
CA LEU A 193 14.70 -16.54 -20.71
C LEU A 193 14.00 -15.67 -21.76
N THR A 194 13.77 -16.20 -22.96
CA THR A 194 13.02 -15.54 -24.04
C THR A 194 11.58 -15.20 -23.67
N SER A 195 11.00 -15.84 -22.65
CA SER A 195 9.65 -15.54 -22.13
C SER A 195 9.63 -14.37 -21.13
N LEU A 196 10.77 -13.75 -20.80
CA LEU A 196 10.82 -12.62 -19.87
C LEU A 196 9.90 -11.43 -20.25
N PRO A 197 9.78 -11.03 -21.54
CA PRO A 197 8.85 -9.96 -21.92
C PRO A 197 7.38 -10.27 -21.56
N ASP A 198 6.94 -11.51 -21.78
CA ASP A 198 5.59 -11.95 -21.42
C ASP A 198 5.38 -11.89 -19.91
N LEU A 199 6.38 -12.32 -19.14
CA LEU A 199 6.35 -12.24 -17.67
C LEU A 199 6.33 -10.79 -17.17
N ARG A 200 7.07 -9.88 -17.82
CA ARG A 200 7.02 -8.43 -17.53
C ARG A 200 5.61 -7.89 -17.73
N GLN A 201 5.01 -8.19 -18.88
CA GLN A 201 3.64 -7.76 -19.17
C GLN A 201 2.66 -8.29 -18.12
N LEU A 202 2.74 -9.58 -17.79
CA LEU A 202 1.91 -10.21 -16.76
C LEU A 202 2.10 -9.56 -15.38
N GLY A 203 3.35 -9.41 -14.93
CA GLY A 203 3.68 -8.91 -13.60
C GLY A 203 3.32 -7.43 -13.40
N PHE A 204 3.67 -6.56 -14.35
CA PHE A 204 3.30 -5.15 -14.27
C PHE A 204 1.79 -4.95 -14.39
N SER A 205 1.11 -5.71 -15.25
CA SER A 205 -0.35 -5.65 -15.36
C SER A 205 -1.03 -6.16 -14.11
N ALA A 206 -0.50 -7.19 -13.44
CA ALA A 206 -1.04 -7.67 -12.16
C ALA A 206 -0.91 -6.61 -11.07
N ASN A 207 0.23 -5.91 -10.98
CA ASN A 207 0.40 -4.79 -10.06
C ASN A 207 -0.66 -3.69 -10.29
N ARG A 208 -0.87 -3.29 -11.56
CA ARG A 208 -1.85 -2.25 -11.92
C ARG A 208 -3.28 -2.69 -11.64
N ARG A 209 -3.61 -3.97 -11.88
CA ARG A 209 -4.96 -4.50 -11.65
C ARG A 209 -5.26 -4.70 -10.18
N LEU A 210 -4.28 -5.03 -9.35
CA LEU A 210 -4.48 -4.99 -7.90
C LEU A 210 -4.94 -3.60 -7.47
N LEU A 211 -4.27 -2.53 -7.93
CA LEU A 211 -4.67 -1.15 -7.62
C LEU A 211 -6.08 -0.82 -8.14
N GLY A 212 -6.47 -1.34 -9.30
CA GLY A 212 -7.80 -1.11 -9.88
C GLY A 212 -8.93 -1.91 -9.24
N VAL A 213 -8.64 -3.04 -8.59
CA VAL A 213 -9.63 -3.87 -7.90
C VAL A 213 -9.81 -3.46 -6.44
N GLN A 214 -8.79 -2.82 -5.84
CA GLN A 214 -8.86 -2.35 -4.47
C GLN A 214 -9.94 -1.28 -4.29
N THR A 215 -10.69 -1.40 -3.21
CA THR A 215 -11.74 -0.45 -2.84
C THR A 215 -11.48 0.17 -1.47
N ILE A 216 -11.96 1.38 -1.27
CA ILE A 216 -12.02 2.03 0.04
C ILE A 216 -13.46 2.45 0.31
N SER A 217 -13.94 2.18 1.52
CA SER A 217 -15.32 2.47 1.94
C SER A 217 -15.57 3.96 2.19
N HIS A 218 -14.51 4.72 2.47
CA HIS A 218 -14.54 6.14 2.76
C HIS A 218 -13.16 6.77 2.51
N ASP A 219 -13.07 8.10 2.61
CA ASP A 219 -11.79 8.82 2.63
C ASP A 219 -11.21 8.82 4.06
N PRO A 220 -10.18 8.01 4.35
CA PRO A 220 -9.61 7.92 5.70
C PRO A 220 -8.77 9.16 6.06
N ILE A 221 -8.29 9.91 5.06
CA ILE A 221 -7.50 11.13 5.26
C ILE A 221 -8.42 12.23 5.78
N ARG A 222 -9.63 12.35 5.22
CA ARG A 222 -10.65 13.27 5.74
C ARG A 222 -11.02 12.97 7.19
N GLY A 223 -11.17 11.69 7.55
CA GLY A 223 -11.43 11.28 8.93
C GLY A 223 -10.31 11.67 9.89
N ALA A 224 -9.06 11.38 9.51
CA ALA A 224 -7.89 11.76 10.30
C ALA A 224 -7.74 13.29 10.43
N LYS A 225 -8.01 14.04 9.36
CA LYS A 225 -8.01 15.51 9.39
C LYS A 225 -9.09 16.06 10.31
N ALA A 226 -10.33 15.57 10.20
CA ALA A 226 -11.42 15.99 11.07
C ALA A 226 -11.09 15.74 12.56
N PHE A 227 -10.46 14.60 12.86
CA PHE A 227 -9.98 14.30 14.21
C PHE A 227 -8.89 15.26 14.70
N ALA A 228 -7.89 15.54 13.85
CA ALA A 228 -6.83 16.49 14.16
C ALA A 228 -7.37 17.91 14.37
N ASP A 229 -8.24 18.38 13.48
CA ASP A 229 -8.87 19.70 13.54
C ASP A 229 -9.69 19.85 14.84
N LEU A 230 -10.45 18.81 15.23
CA LEU A 230 -11.26 18.81 16.45
C LEU A 230 -10.41 18.87 17.73
N THR A 231 -9.25 18.22 17.73
CA THR A 231 -8.36 18.12 18.90
C THR A 231 -7.34 19.25 19.01
N ALA A 232 -7.08 19.95 17.91
CA ALA A 232 -6.25 21.15 17.84
C ALA A 232 -6.99 22.40 18.40
N PRO A 233 -6.29 23.40 18.93
CA PRO A 233 -6.92 24.68 19.26
C PRO A 233 -7.33 25.45 18.01
N VAL A 234 -8.44 26.17 18.08
CA VAL A 234 -8.91 27.09 17.04
C VAL A 234 -8.57 28.52 17.45
N VAL A 235 -8.08 29.33 16.52
CA VAL A 235 -7.89 30.78 16.73
C VAL A 235 -8.97 31.49 15.92
N THR A 236 -9.83 32.25 16.58
CA THR A 236 -10.88 33.03 15.91
C THR A 236 -10.30 34.23 15.17
N ASP A 237 -11.04 34.82 14.24
CA ASP A 237 -10.64 36.06 13.53
C ASP A 237 -10.28 37.21 14.47
N SER A 238 -10.89 37.26 15.66
CA SER A 238 -10.59 38.26 16.70
C SER A 238 -9.29 37.97 17.49
N GLY A 239 -8.50 36.96 17.11
CA GLY A 239 -7.29 36.51 17.80
C GLY A 239 -7.51 35.64 19.05
N THR A 240 -8.76 35.33 19.41
CA THR A 240 -9.05 34.51 20.59
C THR A 240 -8.70 33.03 20.35
N ARG A 241 -7.86 32.46 21.20
CA ARG A 241 -7.54 31.02 21.17
C ARG A 241 -8.57 30.20 21.96
N ILE A 242 -9.23 29.27 21.29
CA ILE A 242 -10.21 28.34 21.85
C ILE A 242 -9.60 26.93 21.93
N PRO A 243 -9.55 26.29 23.11
CA PRO A 243 -8.95 24.97 23.25
C PRO A 243 -9.64 23.87 22.44
N GLY A 244 -8.84 22.98 21.84
CA GLY A 244 -9.27 21.79 21.13
C GLY A 244 -10.00 20.77 22.01
N LEU A 245 -10.91 20.00 21.43
CA LEU A 245 -11.71 18.98 22.09
C LEU A 245 -10.94 17.65 22.12
N ARG A 246 -10.09 17.48 23.14
CA ARG A 246 -9.25 16.28 23.30
C ARG A 246 -10.07 15.08 23.78
N PHE A 247 -10.03 13.97 23.06
CA PHE A 247 -10.71 12.72 23.45
C PHE A 247 -10.15 12.08 24.74
N GLY A 248 -9.00 12.49 25.24
CA GLY A 248 -8.54 12.05 26.57
C GLY A 248 -9.27 12.71 27.74
N ASP A 249 -10.07 13.75 27.49
CA ASP A 249 -10.78 14.52 28.53
C ASP A 249 -12.20 13.96 28.74
N THR A 250 -12.48 13.47 29.95
CA THR A 250 -13.79 12.94 30.35
C THR A 250 -14.93 13.93 30.09
N ARG A 251 -14.70 15.24 30.26
CA ARG A 251 -15.71 16.27 29.99
C ARG A 251 -15.99 16.39 28.49
N VAL A 252 -14.96 16.29 27.66
CA VAL A 252 -15.14 16.28 26.19
C VAL A 252 -15.90 15.03 25.75
N HIS A 253 -15.58 13.86 26.30
CA HIS A 253 -16.35 12.64 26.05
C HIS A 253 -17.83 12.77 26.43
N ALA A 254 -18.12 13.31 27.62
CA ALA A 254 -19.50 13.56 28.04
C ALA A 254 -20.24 14.51 27.08
N LEU A 255 -19.58 15.57 26.62
CA LEU A 255 -20.14 16.50 25.63
C LEU A 255 -20.45 15.79 24.31
N LEU A 256 -19.49 15.06 23.75
CA LEU A 256 -19.67 14.35 22.47
C LEU A 256 -20.77 13.28 22.55
N GLN A 257 -20.88 12.58 23.69
CA GLN A 257 -21.96 11.63 23.93
C GLN A 257 -23.33 12.32 24.01
N ALA A 258 -23.42 13.44 24.74
CA ALA A 258 -24.68 14.18 24.85
C ALA A 258 -25.16 14.73 23.49
N LEU A 259 -24.25 15.10 22.59
CA LEU A 259 -24.62 15.53 21.23
C LEU A 259 -25.32 14.43 20.42
N LEU A 260 -24.98 13.15 20.64
CA LEU A 260 -25.64 12.04 19.95
C LEU A 260 -27.12 11.90 20.35
N VAL A 261 -27.45 12.21 21.61
CA VAL A 261 -28.83 12.20 22.13
C VAL A 261 -29.67 13.29 21.46
N HIS A 262 -29.07 14.44 21.19
CA HIS A 262 -29.76 15.60 20.62
C HIS A 262 -29.79 15.63 19.08
N ARG A 263 -29.17 14.66 18.40
CA ARG A 263 -29.05 14.63 16.93
C ARG A 263 -30.39 14.68 16.19
N LEU A 264 -31.46 14.20 16.83
CA LEU A 264 -32.80 14.12 16.23
C LEU A 264 -33.76 15.22 16.74
N LEU A 265 -33.28 16.23 17.48
CA LEU A 265 -34.11 17.33 17.95
C LEU A 265 -34.14 18.45 16.91
N PRO A 266 -35.29 18.68 16.21
CA PRO A 266 -35.38 19.67 15.13
C PRO A 266 -35.18 21.12 15.62
N TYR A 267 -35.43 21.37 16.91
CA TYR A 267 -35.27 22.70 17.54
C TYR A 267 -33.95 22.84 18.32
N GLY A 268 -33.04 21.87 18.17
CA GLY A 268 -31.78 21.83 18.91
C GLY A 268 -31.97 21.54 20.39
N PHE A 269 -31.10 22.13 21.22
CA PHE A 269 -31.09 21.95 22.67
C PHE A 269 -30.60 23.23 23.36
N THR A 270 -30.99 23.38 24.61
CA THR A 270 -30.64 24.51 25.46
C THR A 270 -29.45 24.20 26.35
N ASN A 271 -28.83 25.24 26.90
CA ASN A 271 -27.78 25.11 27.92
C ASN A 271 -28.25 24.24 29.11
N ARG A 272 -29.50 24.41 29.54
CA ARG A 272 -30.10 23.65 30.64
C ARG A 272 -30.20 22.17 30.31
N GLU A 273 -30.70 21.82 29.12
CA GLU A 273 -30.86 20.42 28.68
C GLU A 273 -29.53 19.72 28.53
N LEU A 274 -28.54 20.36 27.89
CA LEU A 274 -27.20 19.80 27.77
C LEU A 274 -26.58 19.54 29.15
N ARG A 275 -26.74 20.47 30.09
CA ARG A 275 -26.24 20.33 31.46
C ARG A 275 -26.82 19.11 32.17
N THR A 276 -28.12 18.90 32.03
CA THR A 276 -28.82 17.74 32.62
C THR A 276 -28.29 16.43 32.07
N LEU A 277 -27.92 16.37 30.78
CA LEU A 277 -27.35 15.16 30.19
C LEU A 277 -25.88 14.90 30.56
N ILE A 278 -25.04 15.94 30.62
CA ILE A 278 -23.61 15.73 30.88
C ILE A 278 -23.29 15.46 32.35
N ALA A 279 -24.11 15.95 33.28
CA ALA A 279 -23.88 15.78 34.72
C ALA A 279 -23.75 14.30 35.15
N PRO A 280 -24.69 13.40 34.82
CA PRO A 280 -24.55 11.99 35.18
C PRO A 280 -23.35 11.31 34.48
N LEU A 281 -23.00 11.71 33.25
CA LEU A 281 -21.83 11.19 32.52
C LEU A 281 -20.51 11.57 33.20
N LEU A 282 -20.51 12.65 33.98
CA LEU A 282 -19.38 13.10 34.77
C LEU A 282 -19.42 12.62 36.22
N GLY A 283 -20.39 11.77 36.59
CA GLY A 283 -20.57 11.28 37.95
C GLY A 283 -20.96 12.39 38.95
N THR A 284 -21.65 13.43 38.48
CA THR A 284 -22.07 14.58 39.31
C THR A 284 -23.54 14.94 39.06
N THR A 285 -24.02 16.00 39.72
CA THR A 285 -25.38 16.51 39.55
C THR A 285 -25.37 17.86 38.81
N ALA A 286 -26.51 18.26 38.24
CA ALA A 286 -26.59 19.46 37.42
C ALA A 286 -26.34 20.76 38.21
N GLU A 287 -26.54 20.74 39.52
CA GLU A 287 -26.30 21.86 40.44
C GLU A 287 -24.81 22.17 40.58
N HIS A 288 -23.95 21.15 40.44
CA HIS A 288 -22.50 21.30 40.50
C HIS A 288 -21.86 21.78 39.20
N ILE A 289 -22.65 21.87 38.12
CA ILE A 289 -22.20 22.43 36.84
C ILE A 289 -22.83 23.80 36.64
N THR A 290 -21.99 24.84 36.62
CA THR A 290 -22.46 26.21 36.45
C THR A 290 -22.89 26.49 35.00
N ALA A 291 -23.83 27.42 34.82
CA ALA A 291 -24.23 27.88 33.49
C ALA A 291 -23.05 28.50 32.70
N GLY A 292 -22.09 29.10 33.40
CA GLY A 292 -20.86 29.63 32.82
C GLY A 292 -19.95 28.54 32.23
N GLN A 293 -19.76 27.43 32.96
CA GLN A 293 -19.03 26.27 32.45
C GLN A 293 -19.71 25.69 31.19
N MET A 294 -21.05 25.60 31.20
CA MET A 294 -21.80 25.14 30.02
C MET A 294 -21.68 26.10 28.83
N THR A 295 -21.69 27.41 29.09
CA THR A 295 -21.52 28.43 28.04
C THR A 295 -20.14 28.32 27.40
N TYR A 296 -19.11 28.05 28.21
CA TYR A 296 -17.75 27.78 27.72
C TYR A 296 -17.70 26.53 26.84
N ASP A 297 -18.34 25.43 27.25
CA ASP A 297 -18.38 24.19 26.46
C ASP A 297 -19.15 24.37 25.15
N LEU A 298 -20.32 25.02 25.18
CA LEU A 298 -21.09 25.37 23.98
C LEU A 298 -20.28 26.23 23.01
N ARG A 299 -19.52 27.21 23.53
CA ARG A 299 -18.62 28.03 22.71
C ARG A 299 -17.55 27.19 22.02
N ARG A 300 -16.95 26.22 22.74
CA ARG A 300 -15.98 25.29 22.15
C ARG A 300 -16.62 24.44 21.06
N LEU A 301 -17.76 23.81 21.34
CA LEU A 301 -18.48 22.98 20.36
C LEU A 301 -18.81 23.77 19.08
N ARG A 302 -19.25 25.03 19.22
CA ARG A 302 -19.51 25.94 18.09
C ARG A 302 -18.25 26.30 17.31
N ALA A 303 -17.18 26.67 18.01
CA ALA A 303 -15.91 27.03 17.37
C ALA A 303 -15.31 25.87 16.58
N HIS A 304 -15.58 24.64 17.02
CA HIS A 304 -15.19 23.40 16.34
C HIS A 304 -16.22 22.90 15.31
N GLY A 305 -17.27 23.69 15.03
CA GLY A 305 -18.26 23.38 14.00
C GLY A 305 -19.16 22.17 14.30
N LEU A 306 -19.20 21.68 15.55
CA LEU A 306 -20.04 20.54 15.92
C LEU A 306 -21.50 20.93 16.16
N ILE A 307 -21.75 22.19 16.49
CA ILE A 307 -23.09 22.74 16.68
C ILE A 307 -23.14 24.17 16.14
N GLU A 308 -24.34 24.63 15.82
CA GLU A 308 -24.62 26.03 15.46
C GLU A 308 -25.66 26.64 16.38
N ARG A 309 -25.69 27.98 16.44
CA ARG A 309 -26.70 28.69 17.22
C ARG A 309 -27.89 28.96 16.32
N ILE A 310 -29.04 28.39 16.66
CA ILE A 310 -30.31 28.71 16.01
C ILE A 310 -30.73 30.14 16.43
N PRO A 311 -30.93 31.08 15.49
CA PRO A 311 -31.45 32.41 15.79
C PRO A 311 -32.84 32.34 16.43
N ARG A 312 -33.20 33.37 17.17
CA ARG A 312 -34.58 33.53 17.66
C ARG A 312 -35.47 34.07 16.56
#